data_AF-A0A067C7D2-F1
#
_entry.id   AF-A0A067C7D2-F1
#
_cell.length_a   1.000
_cell.length_b   1.000
_cell.length_c   1.000
_cell.angle_alpha   90.00
_cell.angle_beta   90.00
_cell.angle_gamma   90.00
#
_symmetry.space_group_name_H-M   'P 1'
#
loop_
_entity.id
_entity.type
_entity.pdbx_description
1 polymer ?
#
loop_
_entity_poly.entity_id
_entity_poly.type
_entity_poly.pdbx_seq_one_letter_code
_entity_poly.pdbx_strand_id
1 'polypeptide(L)'
;MVSFLQSVMQLPYLSDEDQNLVIHGVVAVVSDAMGESKLDEILDKEVPPLPLVGIFIRGAMGIENVNLIREQCQNLMQLPLPVSIPRPIEDYIVSHVVDTLVSVLGDAIDMSLKECFVSTCGAKTATSNADFIQVLRANTTTLFREHLDLRFTPIVIEEYFVMQLVDAYFSVCVNDEKIGTAISVLISPLEPPVHIQPLEPPLAARFHDDENCACSS
;
A
#
# COMPACT_ATOMS: atom_id res chain seq x y z
N MET A 1 7.73 -10.41 -8.75
CA MET A 1 7.39 -10.02 -7.37
C MET A 1 8.60 -9.85 -6.45
N VAL A 2 9.57 -10.77 -6.41
CA VAL A 2 10.79 -10.61 -5.58
C VAL A 2 11.53 -9.30 -5.86
N SER A 3 11.69 -8.94 -7.14
CA SER A 3 12.28 -7.67 -7.56
C SER A 3 11.49 -6.44 -7.07
N PHE A 4 10.16 -6.52 -7.06
CA PHE A 4 9.28 -5.46 -6.54
C PHE A 4 9.44 -5.31 -5.02
N LEU A 5 9.44 -6.42 -4.28
CA LEU A 5 9.66 -6.41 -2.83
C LEU A 5 11.04 -5.85 -2.48
N GLN A 6 12.07 -6.23 -3.25
CA GLN A 6 13.42 -5.69 -3.10
C GLN A 6 13.51 -4.20 -3.42
N SER A 7 12.82 -3.71 -4.45
CA SER A 7 12.82 -2.28 -4.79
C SER A 7 12.01 -1.43 -3.80
N VAL A 8 10.91 -1.96 -3.27
CA VAL A 8 10.04 -1.24 -2.32
C VAL A 8 10.63 -1.26 -0.91
N MET A 9 11.30 -2.34 -0.52
CA MET A 9 11.95 -2.49 0.78
C MET A 9 13.45 -2.19 0.73
N GLN A 10 13.96 -1.57 -0.34
CA GLN A 10 15.36 -1.20 -0.41
C GLN A 10 15.64 -0.14 0.65
N LEU A 11 16.29 -0.56 1.74
CA LEU A 11 16.72 0.31 2.83
C LEU A 11 18.21 0.60 2.62
N PRO A 12 18.57 1.71 1.95
CA PRO A 12 19.95 1.98 1.50
C PRO A 12 20.94 2.19 2.65
N TYR A 13 20.45 2.26 3.89
CA TYR A 13 21.22 2.37 5.11
C TYR A 13 21.49 1.03 5.81
N LEU A 14 20.93 -0.07 5.29
CA LEU A 14 21.12 -1.42 5.83
C LEU A 14 22.13 -2.21 5.00
N SER A 15 22.90 -3.07 5.67
CA SER A 15 23.77 -4.05 5.01
C SER A 15 22.94 -5.10 4.23
N ASP A 16 23.55 -5.81 3.28
CA ASP A 16 22.85 -6.84 2.49
C ASP A 16 22.26 -7.96 3.38
N GLU A 17 22.95 -8.30 4.48
CA GLU A 17 22.47 -9.27 5.47
C GLU A 17 21.26 -8.74 6.25
N ASP A 18 21.30 -7.47 6.68
CA ASP A 18 20.18 -6.83 7.38
C ASP A 18 18.97 -6.61 6.45
N GLN A 19 19.22 -6.28 5.17
CA GLN A 19 18.17 -6.22 4.16
C GLN A 19 17.50 -7.58 3.99
N ASN A 20 18.29 -8.67 3.88
CA ASN A 20 17.73 -10.01 3.82
C ASN A 20 16.92 -10.36 5.08
N LEU A 21 17.41 -10.00 6.27
CA LEU A 21 16.70 -10.25 7.52
C LEU A 21 15.36 -9.48 7.58
N VAL A 22 15.34 -8.22 7.13
CA VAL A 22 14.12 -7.40 7.05
C VAL A 22 13.16 -7.96 6.00
N ILE A 23 13.66 -8.36 4.83
CA ILE A 23 12.83 -9.00 3.79
C ILE A 23 12.21 -10.29 4.34
N HIS A 24 12.98 -11.14 5.02
CA HIS A 24 12.48 -12.36 5.66
C HIS A 24 11.49 -12.08 6.79
N GLY A 25 11.71 -11.04 7.59
CA GLY A 25 10.79 -10.60 8.63
C GLY A 25 9.47 -10.09 8.06
N VAL A 26 9.53 -9.25 7.02
CA VAL A 26 8.34 -8.78 6.30
C VAL A 26 7.62 -9.93 5.63
N VAL A 27 8.35 -10.85 5.01
CA VAL A 27 7.79 -12.08 4.43
C VAL A 27 7.08 -12.93 5.50
N ALA A 28 7.65 -13.08 6.70
CA ALA A 28 7.02 -13.83 7.79
C ALA A 28 5.73 -13.14 8.30
N VAL A 29 5.76 -11.81 8.47
CA VAL A 29 4.58 -11.01 8.87
C VAL A 29 3.50 -11.05 7.79
N VAL A 30 3.90 -10.98 6.51
CA VAL A 30 3.00 -11.12 5.36
C VAL A 30 2.38 -12.52 5.36
N SER A 31 3.17 -13.58 5.50
CA SER A 31 2.66 -14.95 5.54
C SER A 31 1.67 -15.18 6.68
N ASP A 32 1.93 -14.61 7.87
CA ASP A 32 1.00 -14.66 9.00
C ASP A 32 -0.31 -13.90 8.70
N ALA A 33 -0.21 -12.71 8.10
CA ALA A 33 -1.36 -11.90 7.70
C ALA A 33 -2.16 -12.51 6.53
N MET A 34 -1.55 -13.40 5.73
CA MET A 34 -2.16 -14.02 4.55
C MET A 34 -2.86 -15.36 4.82
N GLY A 35 -2.91 -15.80 6.08
CA GLY A 35 -3.66 -16.98 6.51
C GLY A 35 -3.06 -18.28 5.97
N GLU A 36 -3.86 -19.11 5.29
CA GLU A 36 -3.41 -20.44 4.81
C GLU A 36 -2.52 -20.41 3.55
N SER A 37 -2.31 -19.24 2.95
CA SER A 37 -1.54 -19.11 1.69
C SER A 37 -0.04 -19.20 1.97
N LYS A 38 0.66 -20.14 1.31
CA LYS A 38 2.11 -20.29 1.46
C LYS A 38 2.86 -19.20 0.69
N LEU A 39 4.03 -18.82 1.21
CA LEU A 39 4.91 -17.83 0.56
C LEU A 39 5.23 -18.22 -0.88
N ASP A 40 5.55 -19.49 -1.13
CA ASP A 40 5.93 -20.03 -2.43
C ASP A 40 4.82 -19.80 -3.48
N GLU A 41 3.56 -20.01 -3.07
CA GLU A 41 2.38 -19.77 -3.91
C GLU A 41 2.12 -18.28 -4.19
N ILE A 42 2.61 -17.40 -3.32
CA ILE A 42 2.58 -15.95 -3.53
C ILE A 42 3.72 -15.55 -4.47
N LEU A 43 4.93 -16.11 -4.28
CA LEU A 43 6.12 -15.92 -5.11
C LEU A 43 5.90 -16.28 -6.58
N ASP A 44 5.08 -17.30 -6.84
CA ASP A 44 4.73 -17.77 -8.19
C ASP A 44 3.68 -16.90 -8.90
N LYS A 45 3.05 -15.92 -8.23
CA LYS A 45 2.06 -15.03 -8.87
C LYS A 45 2.73 -13.87 -9.59
N GLU A 46 2.24 -13.58 -10.79
CA GLU A 46 2.69 -12.44 -11.62
C GLU A 46 2.34 -11.10 -10.96
N VAL A 47 1.20 -11.04 -10.27
CA VAL A 47 0.71 -9.86 -9.55
C VAL A 47 0.62 -10.16 -8.05
N PRO A 48 1.13 -9.27 -7.17
CA PRO A 48 1.04 -9.48 -5.74
C PRO A 48 -0.43 -9.47 -5.28
N PRO A 49 -0.78 -10.29 -4.26
CA PRO A 49 -2.12 -10.32 -3.71
C PRO A 49 -2.46 -8.98 -3.03
N LEU A 50 -3.72 -8.55 -3.10
CA LEU A 50 -4.15 -7.26 -2.53
C LEU A 50 -3.80 -7.06 -1.04
N PRO A 51 -3.92 -8.07 -0.15
CA PRO A 51 -3.49 -7.92 1.24
C PRO A 51 -2.01 -7.50 1.39
N LEU A 52 -1.12 -7.99 0.53
CA LEU A 52 0.29 -7.62 0.52
C LEU A 52 0.47 -6.15 0.12
N VAL A 53 -0.27 -5.70 -0.90
CA VAL A 53 -0.26 -4.27 -1.30
C VAL A 53 -0.84 -3.38 -0.20
N GLY A 54 -1.87 -3.85 0.51
CA GLY A 54 -2.45 -3.17 1.66
C GLY A 54 -1.45 -2.89 2.77
N ILE A 55 -0.53 -3.82 3.06
CA ILE A 55 0.53 -3.61 4.07
C ILE A 55 1.44 -2.44 3.68
N PHE A 56 1.84 -2.34 2.41
CA PHE A 56 2.68 -1.23 1.93
C PHE A 56 1.93 0.11 1.97
N ILE A 57 0.63 0.11 1.65
CA ILE A 57 -0.21 1.32 1.75
C ILE A 57 -0.35 1.75 3.22
N ARG A 58 -0.54 0.81 4.16
CA ARG A 58 -0.60 1.12 5.60
C ARG A 58 0.67 1.86 6.06
N GLY A 59 1.85 1.37 5.68
CA GLY A 59 3.11 2.04 5.99
C GLY A 59 3.26 3.39 5.29
N ALA A 60 2.75 3.55 4.07
CA ALA A 60 2.76 4.82 3.35
C ALA A 60 1.77 5.85 3.93
N MET A 61 0.73 5.38 4.62
CA MET A 61 -0.27 6.21 5.29
C MET A 61 0.19 6.69 6.68
N GLY A 62 1.26 6.10 7.23
CA GLY A 62 1.80 6.52 8.54
C GLY A 62 0.82 6.29 9.68
N ILE A 63 0.04 5.20 9.63
CA ILE A 63 -0.99 4.85 10.63
C ILE A 63 -0.38 4.76 12.03
N GLU A 64 0.88 4.35 12.14
CA GLU A 64 1.61 4.31 13.41
C GLU A 64 1.93 5.70 14.01
N ASN A 65 1.81 6.79 13.26
CA ASN A 65 2.17 8.14 13.71
C ASN A 65 0.99 8.87 14.37
N VAL A 66 0.42 8.24 15.40
CA VAL A 66 -0.74 8.75 16.16
C VAL A 66 -0.49 10.16 16.74
N ASN A 67 0.77 10.51 17.02
CA ASN A 67 1.12 11.82 17.57
C ASN A 67 0.90 12.96 16.56
N LEU A 68 1.26 12.76 15.29
CA LEU A 68 0.98 13.77 14.24
C LEU A 68 -0.52 13.97 14.04
N ILE A 69 -1.30 12.88 14.04
CA ILE A 69 -2.76 12.96 13.91
C ILE A 69 -3.37 13.73 15.09
N ARG A 70 -2.88 13.45 16.30
CA ARG A 70 -3.29 14.16 17.53
C ARG A 70 -2.97 15.65 17.46
N GLU A 71 -1.78 16.02 16.98
CA GLU A 71 -1.39 17.42 16.79
C GLU A 71 -2.30 18.12 15.77
N GLN A 72 -2.60 17.47 14.64
CA GLN A 72 -3.54 18.04 13.66
C GLN A 72 -4.94 18.23 14.25
N CYS A 73 -5.44 17.26 15.02
CA CYS A 73 -6.72 17.38 15.70
C CYS A 73 -6.74 18.56 16.70
N GLN A 74 -5.65 18.73 17.46
CA GLN A 74 -5.50 19.88 18.38
C GLN A 74 -5.42 21.22 17.64
N ASN A 75 -4.75 21.27 16.49
CA ASN A 75 -4.70 22.48 15.65
C ASN A 75 -6.09 22.85 15.11
N LEU A 76 -6.90 21.85 14.72
CA LEU A 76 -8.28 22.06 14.30
C LEU A 76 -9.18 22.57 15.44
N MET A 77 -8.92 22.17 16.68
CA MET A 77 -9.60 22.71 17.87
C MET A 77 -9.26 24.17 18.16
N GLN A 78 -8.09 24.65 17.72
CA GLN A 78 -7.66 26.05 17.89
C GLN A 78 -8.23 26.98 16.81
N LEU A 79 -8.71 26.44 15.70
CA LEU A 79 -9.45 27.21 14.71
C LEU A 79 -10.78 27.68 15.31
N PRO A 80 -11.33 28.83 14.86
CA PRO A 80 -12.57 29.36 15.40
C PRO A 80 -13.72 28.37 15.16
N LEU A 81 -13.98 27.53 16.16
CA LEU A 81 -15.11 26.62 16.18
C LEU A 81 -16.40 27.43 16.32
N PRO A 82 -17.51 26.95 15.74
CA PRO A 82 -18.80 27.61 15.86
C PRO A 82 -19.35 27.64 17.30
N VAL A 83 -18.73 26.90 18.24
CA VAL A 83 -19.15 26.77 19.63
C VAL A 83 -17.91 26.68 20.54
N SER A 84 -17.96 27.32 21.71
CA SER A 84 -16.93 27.17 22.75
C SER A 84 -17.04 25.81 23.43
N ILE A 85 -15.95 25.03 23.44
CA ILE A 85 -15.90 23.70 24.05
C ILE A 85 -15.11 23.79 25.37
N PRO A 86 -15.62 23.24 26.50
CA PRO A 86 -14.85 23.13 27.74
C PRO A 86 -13.66 22.16 27.60
N ARG A 87 -12.50 22.50 28.18
CA ARG A 87 -11.26 21.68 28.11
C ARG A 87 -11.41 20.16 28.35
N PRO A 88 -12.16 19.68 29.36
CA PRO A 88 -12.34 18.24 29.55
C PRO A 88 -13.04 17.54 28.36
N ILE A 89 -13.88 18.28 27.65
CA ILE A 89 -14.56 17.81 26.44
C ILE A 89 -13.61 17.89 25.23
N GLU A 90 -12.70 18.87 25.20
CA GLU A 90 -11.66 18.95 24.16
C GLU A 90 -10.76 17.70 24.17
N ASP A 91 -10.27 17.27 25.34
CA ASP A 91 -9.41 16.08 25.46
C ASP A 91 -10.15 14.79 25.05
N TYR A 92 -11.44 14.71 25.37
CA TYR A 92 -12.31 13.62 24.92
C TYR A 92 -12.47 13.63 23.40
N ILE A 93 -12.79 14.78 22.81
CA ILE A 93 -12.96 14.93 21.36
C ILE A 93 -11.67 14.53 20.67
N VAL A 94 -10.54 15.10 21.05
CA VAL A 94 -9.24 14.82 20.41
C VAL A 94 -8.92 13.34 20.47
N SER A 95 -9.07 12.70 21.63
CA SER A 95 -8.75 11.27 21.76
C SER A 95 -9.71 10.41 20.95
N HIS A 96 -11.02 10.66 21.05
CA HIS A 96 -12.02 9.86 20.34
C HIS A 96 -11.94 10.02 18.83
N VAL A 97 -11.78 11.25 18.34
CA VAL A 97 -11.62 11.56 16.91
C VAL A 97 -10.38 10.86 16.33
N VAL A 98 -9.26 10.90 17.04
CA VAL A 98 -8.01 10.24 16.60
C VAL A 98 -8.18 8.72 16.61
N ASP A 99 -8.71 8.15 17.69
CA ASP A 99 -8.90 6.70 17.82
C ASP A 99 -9.85 6.17 16.75
N THR A 100 -10.96 6.88 16.51
CA THR A 100 -11.93 6.52 15.46
C THR A 100 -11.28 6.63 14.08
N LEU A 101 -10.52 7.69 13.78
CA LEU A 101 -9.83 7.81 12.50
C LEU A 101 -8.88 6.63 12.31
N VAL A 102 -8.00 6.35 13.27
CA VAL A 102 -7.05 5.23 13.19
C VAL A 102 -7.76 3.88 13.00
N SER A 103 -8.89 3.68 13.68
CA SER A 103 -9.64 2.43 13.60
C SER A 103 -10.18 2.13 12.21
N VAL A 104 -10.54 3.16 11.42
CA VAL A 104 -11.15 2.98 10.10
C VAL A 104 -10.14 2.91 8.94
N LEU A 105 -8.87 3.28 9.16
CA LEU A 105 -7.87 3.35 8.08
C LEU A 105 -7.59 1.97 7.45
N GLY A 106 -7.56 0.91 8.26
CA GLY A 106 -7.36 -0.45 7.77
C GLY A 106 -8.46 -0.88 6.81
N ASP A 107 -9.71 -0.66 7.20
CA ASP A 107 -10.88 -1.01 6.40
C ASP A 107 -10.99 -0.13 5.15
N ALA A 108 -10.64 1.15 5.25
CA ALA A 108 -10.60 2.06 4.11
C ALA A 108 -9.64 1.56 3.01
N ILE A 109 -8.44 1.11 3.40
CA ILE A 109 -7.45 0.55 2.47
C ILE A 109 -8.01 -0.70 1.79
N ASP A 110 -8.57 -1.63 2.57
CA ASP A 110 -9.09 -2.89 2.04
C ASP A 110 -10.29 -2.68 1.12
N MET A 111 -11.18 -1.74 1.45
CA MET A 111 -12.29 -1.34 0.59
C MET A 111 -11.81 -0.71 -0.70
N SER A 112 -10.88 0.25 -0.63
CA SER A 112 -10.35 0.92 -1.83
C SER A 112 -9.59 -0.02 -2.75
N LEU A 113 -8.79 -0.95 -2.20
CA LEU A 113 -8.12 -1.97 -3.01
C LEU A 113 -9.12 -2.88 -3.74
N LYS A 114 -10.19 -3.30 -3.05
CA LYS A 114 -11.25 -4.10 -3.67
C LYS A 114 -11.99 -3.30 -4.74
N GLU A 115 -12.41 -2.08 -4.41
CA GLU A 115 -13.17 -1.23 -5.31
C GLU A 115 -12.39 -0.88 -6.58
N CYS A 116 -11.08 -0.61 -6.46
CA CYS A 116 -10.23 -0.20 -7.58
C CYS A 116 -9.76 -1.37 -8.46
N PHE A 117 -9.53 -2.55 -7.88
CA PHE A 117 -8.81 -3.65 -8.55
C PHE A 117 -9.54 -4.99 -8.57
N VAL A 118 -10.64 -5.15 -7.83
CA VAL A 118 -11.51 -6.35 -7.90
C VAL A 118 -12.78 -5.99 -8.64
N SER A 119 -12.75 -6.14 -9.97
CA SER A 119 -13.92 -5.94 -10.82
C SER A 119 -14.54 -7.26 -11.22
N THR A 120 -15.85 -7.39 -11.00
CA THR A 120 -16.69 -8.52 -11.45
C THR A 120 -16.69 -8.67 -12.99
N CYS A 121 -16.30 -7.62 -13.71
CA CYS A 121 -16.29 -7.57 -15.19
C CYS A 121 -14.88 -7.40 -15.77
N GLY A 122 -13.82 -7.50 -14.96
CA GLY A 122 -12.42 -7.42 -15.41
C GLY A 122 -11.90 -6.02 -15.74
N ALA A 123 -12.68 -4.95 -15.54
CA ALA A 123 -12.26 -3.57 -15.76
C ALA A 123 -11.75 -2.93 -14.46
N LYS A 124 -10.48 -2.50 -14.42
CA LYS A 124 -9.93 -1.71 -13.29
C LYS A 124 -10.59 -0.34 -13.27
N THR A 125 -11.03 0.10 -12.10
CA THR A 125 -11.66 1.39 -11.84
C THR A 125 -10.63 2.47 -11.58
N ALA A 126 -9.46 2.11 -11.04
CA ALA A 126 -8.30 3.01 -10.94
C ALA A 126 -7.29 2.73 -12.06
N THR A 127 -6.98 3.77 -12.84
CA THR A 127 -5.98 3.73 -13.92
C THR A 127 -4.73 4.56 -13.61
N SER A 128 -4.80 5.39 -12.57
CA SER A 128 -3.71 6.25 -12.10
C SER A 128 -3.58 6.22 -10.58
N ASN A 129 -2.45 6.73 -10.07
CA ASN A 129 -2.26 6.93 -8.63
C ASN A 129 -3.30 7.91 -8.05
N ALA A 130 -3.61 8.98 -8.80
CA ALA A 130 -4.58 9.97 -8.37
C ALA A 130 -5.99 9.36 -8.20
N ASP A 131 -6.38 8.46 -9.10
CA ASP A 131 -7.68 7.76 -9.03
C ASP A 131 -7.78 6.96 -7.73
N PHE A 132 -6.73 6.20 -7.39
CA PHE A 132 -6.70 5.39 -6.18
C PHE A 132 -6.72 6.26 -4.92
N ILE A 133 -5.91 7.32 -4.86
CA ILE A 133 -5.88 8.24 -3.71
C ILE A 133 -7.26 8.90 -3.51
N GLN A 134 -7.96 9.24 -4.59
CA GLN A 134 -9.30 9.80 -4.51
C GLN A 134 -10.30 8.81 -3.90
N VAL A 135 -10.29 7.55 -4.34
CA VAL A 135 -11.14 6.49 -3.78
C VAL A 135 -10.78 6.21 -2.32
N LEU A 136 -9.49 6.15 -1.98
CA LEU A 136 -9.01 5.99 -0.61
C LEU A 136 -9.46 7.13 0.31
N ARG A 137 -9.39 8.37 -0.15
CA ARG A 137 -9.88 9.54 0.60
C ARG A 137 -11.40 9.50 0.79
N ALA A 138 -12.16 9.12 -0.24
CA ALA A 138 -13.61 9.00 -0.17
C ALA A 138 -14.05 7.90 0.81
N ASN A 139 -13.42 6.72 0.75
CA ASN A 139 -13.72 5.60 1.64
C ASN A 139 -13.32 5.92 3.09
N THR A 140 -12.17 6.56 3.30
CA THR A 140 -11.75 7.02 4.64
C THR A 140 -12.76 8.01 5.22
N THR A 141 -13.17 9.03 4.45
CA THR A 141 -14.17 10.01 4.88
C THR A 141 -15.51 9.36 5.22
N THR A 142 -15.95 8.40 4.40
CA THR A 142 -17.23 7.70 4.56
C THR A 142 -17.22 6.86 5.84
N LEU A 143 -16.23 5.98 6.00
CA LEU A 143 -16.09 5.15 7.20
C LEU A 143 -15.90 6.00 8.45
N PHE A 144 -15.10 7.07 8.37
CA PHE A 144 -14.89 7.96 9.49
C PHE A 144 -16.19 8.64 9.93
N ARG A 145 -16.99 9.14 8.98
CA ARG A 145 -18.33 9.70 9.27
C ARG A 145 -19.26 8.66 9.90
N GLU A 146 -19.25 7.42 9.41
CA GLU A 146 -20.12 6.36 9.92
C GLU A 146 -19.76 5.91 11.35
N HIS A 147 -18.48 6.01 11.73
CA HIS A 147 -17.98 5.54 13.02
C HIS A 147 -17.75 6.65 14.04
N LEU A 148 -17.73 7.92 13.63
CA LEU A 148 -17.57 9.05 14.54
C LEU A 148 -18.88 9.35 15.28
N ASP A 149 -18.89 9.10 16.59
CA ASP A 149 -20.00 9.46 17.50
C ASP A 149 -19.48 10.33 18.65
N LEU A 150 -19.64 11.64 18.53
CA LEU A 150 -19.32 12.57 19.60
C LEU A 150 -20.58 12.87 20.41
N ARG A 151 -21.03 11.89 21.22
CA ARG A 151 -22.22 11.87 22.10
C ARG A 151 -22.67 13.16 22.82
N PHE A 152 -21.80 14.16 22.97
CA PHE A 152 -22.06 15.43 23.66
C PHE A 152 -21.72 16.68 22.83
N THR A 153 -21.54 16.52 21.52
CA THR A 153 -21.05 17.57 20.63
C THR A 153 -22.07 17.84 19.53
N PRO A 154 -22.30 19.11 19.13
CA PRO A 154 -23.17 19.39 18.00
C PRO A 154 -22.68 18.72 16.71
N ILE A 155 -23.62 18.23 15.89
CA ILE A 155 -23.35 17.60 14.58
C ILE A 155 -22.47 18.48 13.68
N VAL A 156 -22.60 19.81 13.77
CA VAL A 156 -21.76 20.75 13.00
C VAL A 156 -20.27 20.59 13.30
N ILE A 157 -19.92 20.22 14.53
CA ILE A 157 -18.52 19.99 14.95
C ILE A 157 -18.04 18.61 14.46
N GLU A 158 -18.90 17.59 14.51
CA GLU A 158 -18.60 16.28 13.92
C GLU A 158 -18.31 16.40 12.42
N GLU A 159 -19.20 17.05 11.66
CA GLU A 159 -18.99 17.29 10.23
C GLU A 159 -17.74 18.15 9.96
N TYR A 160 -17.45 19.13 10.82
CA TYR A 160 -16.21 19.91 10.72
C TYR A 160 -14.97 19.01 10.84
N PHE A 161 -14.95 18.10 11.81
CA PHE A 161 -13.85 17.14 11.96
C PHE A 161 -13.76 16.17 10.80
N VAL A 162 -14.88 15.61 10.34
CA VAL A 162 -14.91 14.70 9.18
C VAL A 162 -14.32 15.38 7.96
N MET A 163 -14.70 16.63 7.68
CA MET A 163 -14.25 17.33 6.48
C MET A 163 -12.79 17.77 6.57
N GLN A 164 -12.37 18.33 7.71
CA GLN A 164 -11.04 18.95 7.84
C GLN A 164 -9.95 17.96 8.24
N LEU A 165 -10.25 17.01 9.13
CA LEU A 165 -9.24 16.12 9.67
C LEU A 165 -8.76 15.12 8.64
N VAL A 166 -9.66 14.57 7.83
CA VAL A 166 -9.26 13.63 6.76
C VAL A 166 -8.35 14.35 5.76
N ASP A 167 -8.71 15.55 5.33
CA ASP A 167 -7.85 16.34 4.43
C ASP A 167 -6.49 16.68 5.06
N ALA A 168 -6.47 17.10 6.33
CA ALA A 168 -5.24 17.36 7.05
C ALA A 168 -4.36 16.09 7.20
N TYR A 169 -4.99 14.95 7.49
CA TYR A 169 -4.32 13.66 7.60
C TYR A 169 -3.68 13.25 6.27
N PHE A 170 -4.41 13.33 5.15
CA PHE A 170 -3.86 13.02 3.83
C PHE A 170 -2.75 13.99 3.42
N SER A 171 -2.77 15.23 3.89
CA SER A 171 -1.73 16.22 3.61
C SER A 171 -0.44 15.98 4.42
N VAL A 172 -0.57 15.55 5.68
CA VAL A 172 0.54 15.53 6.64
C VAL A 172 1.14 14.13 6.84
N CYS A 173 0.30 13.09 6.81
CA CYS A 173 0.72 11.72 7.17
C CYS A 173 0.90 10.82 5.95
N VAL A 174 0.15 11.05 4.88
CA VAL A 174 0.13 10.17 3.71
C VAL A 174 1.23 10.53 2.72
N ASN A 175 1.97 9.53 2.26
CA ASN A 175 2.97 9.67 1.20
C ASN A 175 2.43 9.09 -0.12
N ASP A 176 1.94 9.98 -0.98
CA ASP A 176 1.34 9.64 -2.27
C ASP A 176 2.29 8.90 -3.22
N GLU A 177 3.60 9.19 -3.18
CA GLU A 177 4.60 8.53 -4.02
C GLU A 177 4.81 7.06 -3.61
N LYS A 178 4.83 6.79 -2.31
CA LYS A 178 4.93 5.43 -1.78
C LYS A 178 3.68 4.61 -2.07
N ILE A 179 2.49 5.22 -1.96
CA ILE A 179 1.23 4.57 -2.38
C ILE A 179 1.27 4.26 -3.87
N GLY A 180 1.65 5.23 -4.70
CA GLY A 180 1.78 5.06 -6.15
C GLY A 180 2.73 3.92 -6.52
N THR A 181 3.85 3.82 -5.81
CA THR A 181 4.80 2.70 -5.97
C THR A 181 4.15 1.38 -5.60
N ALA A 182 3.44 1.30 -4.48
CA ALA A 182 2.79 0.08 -4.00
C ALA A 182 1.71 -0.44 -4.98
N ILE A 183 0.92 0.45 -5.59
CA ILE A 183 -0.16 0.07 -6.50
C ILE A 183 0.26 -0.01 -7.97
N SER A 184 1.48 0.45 -8.33
CA SER A 184 1.97 0.48 -9.71
C SER A 184 1.87 -0.89 -10.40
N VAL A 185 2.24 -1.95 -9.66
CA VAL A 185 2.15 -3.36 -10.09
C VAL A 185 0.72 -3.85 -10.30
N LEU A 186 -0.26 -3.22 -9.66
CA LEU A 186 -1.68 -3.50 -9.87
C LEU A 186 -2.24 -2.73 -11.06
N ILE A 187 -1.71 -1.55 -11.38
CA ILE A 187 -2.13 -0.74 -12.54
C ILE A 187 -1.53 -1.32 -13.83
N SER A 188 -0.23 -1.53 -13.85
CA SER A 188 0.54 -2.10 -14.95
C SER A 188 1.35 -3.29 -14.44
N PRO A 189 0.86 -4.53 -14.62
CA PRO A 189 1.60 -5.74 -14.27
C PRO A 189 2.98 -5.71 -14.95
N LEU A 190 4.02 -6.08 -14.20
CA LEU A 190 5.38 -6.20 -14.72
C LEU A 190 5.37 -7.14 -15.94
N GLU A 191 6.04 -6.76 -17.04
CA GLU A 191 6.25 -7.68 -18.14
C GLU A 191 6.90 -8.97 -17.61
N PRO A 192 6.42 -10.16 -18.04
CA PRO A 192 6.99 -11.41 -17.57
C PRO A 192 8.49 -11.42 -17.86
N PRO A 193 9.31 -12.02 -16.96
CA PRO A 193 10.74 -12.11 -17.19
C PRO A 193 10.94 -12.75 -18.57
N VAL A 194 11.58 -12.00 -19.48
CA VAL A 194 11.96 -12.50 -20.79
C VAL A 194 12.64 -13.84 -20.55
N HIS A 195 12.00 -14.92 -20.97
CA HIS A 195 12.65 -16.21 -21.08
C HIS A 195 13.85 -15.95 -21.97
N ILE A 196 15.04 -15.87 -21.35
CA ILE A 196 16.29 -15.95 -22.08
C ILE A 196 16.23 -17.34 -22.69
N GLN A 197 15.81 -17.42 -23.96
CA GLN A 197 15.91 -18.63 -24.73
C GLN A 197 17.37 -19.10 -24.56
N PRO A 198 17.61 -20.41 -24.31
CA PRO A 198 18.97 -20.91 -24.26
C PRO A 198 19.67 -20.41 -25.53
N LEU A 199 20.78 -19.68 -25.38
CA LEU A 199 21.56 -19.19 -26.52
C LEU A 199 21.73 -20.38 -27.47
N GLU A 200 21.17 -20.28 -28.68
CA GLU A 200 21.55 -21.21 -29.74
C GLU A 200 23.07 -21.15 -29.83
N PRO A 201 23.76 -22.31 -29.78
CA PRO A 201 25.21 -22.31 -29.81
C PRO A 201 25.66 -21.63 -31.11
N PRO A 202 26.72 -20.79 -31.05
CA PRO A 202 27.13 -20.00 -32.19
C PRO A 202 27.40 -20.88 -33.40
N LEU A 203 26.91 -20.44 -34.57
CA LEU A 203 27.08 -21.08 -35.89
C LEU A 203 28.54 -21.40 -36.28
N ALA A 204 29.52 -20.95 -35.50
CA ALA A 204 30.94 -21.27 -35.66
C ALA A 204 31.30 -22.75 -35.37
N ALA A 205 30.39 -23.55 -34.79
CA ALA A 205 30.63 -24.97 -34.54
C ALA A 205 30.17 -25.92 -35.68
N ARG A 206 29.71 -25.40 -36.83
CA ARG A 206 29.29 -26.23 -37.98
C ARG A 206 30.32 -26.40 -39.09
N PHE A 207 31.54 -25.90 -38.92
CA PHE A 207 32.62 -26.05 -39.90
C PHE A 207 33.91 -26.50 -39.22
N HIS A 208 33.94 -27.74 -38.75
CA HIS A 208 35.15 -28.54 -38.61
C HIS A 208 34.74 -29.99 -38.40
N ASP A 209 34.35 -30.66 -39.48
CA ASP A 209 34.38 -32.12 -39.64
C ASP A 209 34.27 -32.45 -41.14
N ASP A 210 35.18 -31.88 -41.93
CA ASP A 210 35.51 -32.35 -43.27
C ASP A 210 37.04 -32.42 -43.34
N GLU A 211 37.61 -33.50 -42.82
CA GLU A 211 38.89 -34.09 -43.28
C GLU A 211 39.24 -35.33 -42.43
N ASN A 212 38.72 -36.50 -42.83
CA ASN A 212 39.46 -37.77 -42.92
C ASN A 212 38.51 -38.95 -43.10
N CYS A 213 38.33 -39.43 -44.33
CA CYS A 213 38.82 -40.77 -44.68
C CYS A 213 38.65 -41.00 -46.18
N ALA A 214 39.79 -40.99 -46.88
CA ALA A 214 39.92 -41.51 -48.22
C ALA A 214 39.97 -43.06 -48.21
N CYS A 215 39.35 -43.65 -49.22
CA CYS A 215 39.68 -44.92 -49.90
C CYS A 215 39.71 -46.25 -49.12
N SER A 216 38.91 -47.22 -49.59
CA SER A 216 39.36 -48.51 -50.20
C SER A 216 38.09 -49.34 -50.51
N SER A 217 37.69 -49.46 -51.78
CA SER A 217 37.87 -50.65 -52.66
C SER A 217 36.85 -51.77 -52.44
#